data_AF-A0A286HLA5-F1
#
_entry.id   AF-A0A286HLA5-F1
#
_cell.length_a   1.000
_cell.length_b   1.000
_cell.length_c   1.000
_cell.angle_alpha   90.00
_cell.angle_beta   90.00
_cell.angle_gamma   90.00
#
_symmetry.space_group_name_H-M   'P 1'
#
loop_
_entity.id
_entity.type
_entity.pdbx_description
1 polymer ?
#
loop_
_entity_poly.entity_id
_entity_poly.type
_entity_poly.pdbx_seq_one_letter_code
_entity_poly.pdbx_strand_id
1 'polypeptide(L)'
;MASALLTYVALIGILAWAAWRNGVTEKPMFVVNLALLWLSAIWLFGYPALIVPAVLAAIGILALLVIMTAGDLRAPATAPSPQQGSRARSGC
;
A
#
# COMPACT_ATOMS: atom_id res chain seq x y z
N MET A 1 -24.97 -10.53 15.37
CA MET A 1 -24.15 -10.61 14.14
C MET A 1 -22.83 -9.83 14.27
N ALA A 2 -22.83 -8.59 14.76
CA ALA A 2 -21.60 -7.78 14.93
C ALA A 2 -20.55 -8.38 15.88
N SER A 3 -20.96 -9.06 16.96
CA SER A 3 -20.05 -9.68 17.92
C SER A 3 -19.18 -10.78 17.31
N ALA A 4 -19.76 -11.65 16.47
CA ALA A 4 -19.02 -12.72 15.80
C ALA A 4 -17.94 -12.17 14.84
N LEU A 5 -18.25 -11.06 14.15
CA LEU A 5 -17.31 -10.41 13.24
C LEU A 5 -16.09 -9.86 14.01
N LEU A 6 -16.33 -9.22 15.16
CA LEU A 6 -15.29 -8.75 16.07
C LEU A 6 -14.43 -9.90 16.62
N THR A 7 -15.05 -11.03 16.96
CA THR A 7 -14.32 -12.22 17.41
C THR A 7 -13.43 -12.80 16.32
N TYR A 8 -13.91 -12.89 15.07
CA TYR A 8 -13.11 -13.34 13.94
C TYR A 8 -11.92 -12.41 13.66
N VAL A 9 -12.15 -11.09 13.68
CA VAL A 9 -11.07 -10.10 13.50
C VAL A 9 -10.03 -10.22 14.61
N ALA A 10 -10.47 -10.39 15.87
CA ALA A 10 -9.58 -10.58 17.00
C ALA A 10 -8.76 -11.88 16.89
N LEU A 11 -9.39 -13.00 16.50
CA LEU A 11 -8.71 -14.28 16.33
C LEU A 11 -7.66 -14.23 15.21
N ILE A 12 -8.01 -13.68 14.05
CA ILE A 12 -7.07 -13.51 12.93
C ILE A 12 -5.91 -12.61 13.35
N GLY A 13 -6.19 -11.52 14.07
CA GLY A 13 -5.17 -10.62 14.60
C GLY A 13 -4.23 -11.31 15.60
N ILE A 14 -4.76 -12.13 16.51
CA ILE A 14 -3.96 -12.89 17.49
C ILE A 14 -3.10 -13.95 16.79
N LEU A 15 -3.63 -14.67 15.80
CA LEU A 15 -2.87 -15.64 15.02
C LEU A 15 -1.78 -14.97 14.17
N ALA A 16 -2.08 -13.84 13.54
CA ALA A 16 -1.11 -13.07 12.77
C ALA A 16 0.02 -12.53 13.65
N TRP A 17 -0.31 -12.06 14.86
CA TRP A 17 0.66 -11.60 15.84
C TRP A 17 1.52 -12.74 16.39
N ALA A 18 0.92 -13.90 16.68
CA ALA A 18 1.63 -15.10 17.09
C ALA A 18 2.58 -15.61 15.98
N ALA A 19 2.14 -15.60 14.72
CA ALA A 19 2.98 -15.95 13.58
C ALA A 19 4.11 -14.94 13.31
N TRP A 20 3.95 -13.68 13.73
CA TRP A 20 5.01 -12.68 13.62
C TRP A 20 6.07 -12.86 14.71
N ARG A 21 5.65 -13.23 15.94
CA ARG A 21 6.56 -13.39 17.09
C ARG A 21 7.25 -14.75 17.14
N ASN A 22 6.64 -15.81 16.65
CA ASN A 22 7.20 -17.15 16.74
C ASN A 22 7.96 -17.58 15.46
N GLY A 23 8.57 -18.77 15.53
CA GLY A 23 9.70 -19.24 14.73
C GLY A 23 9.43 -19.55 13.27
N VAL A 24 10.48 -20.08 12.62
CA VAL A 24 10.61 -20.31 11.17
C VAL A 24 9.49 -21.21 10.62
N THR A 25 8.90 -22.07 11.44
CA THR A 25 7.87 -23.05 11.07
C THR A 25 6.43 -22.52 11.20
N GLU A 26 6.15 -21.55 12.07
CA GLU A 26 4.77 -21.06 12.28
C GLU A 26 4.35 -20.06 11.21
N LYS A 27 5.29 -19.26 10.68
CA LYS A 27 5.06 -18.38 9.53
C LYS A 27 4.50 -19.10 8.30
N PRO A 28 5.15 -20.16 7.77
CA PRO A 28 4.64 -20.84 6.58
C PRO A 28 3.28 -21.49 6.84
N MET A 29 3.03 -22.05 8.03
CA MET A 29 1.70 -22.60 8.35
C MET A 29 0.61 -21.52 8.37
N PHE A 30 0.90 -20.34 8.92
CA PHE A 30 -0.04 -19.22 8.88
C PHE A 30 -0.32 -18.76 7.45
N VAL A 31 0.72 -18.63 6.61
CA VAL A 31 0.57 -18.22 5.21
C VAL A 31 -0.23 -19.25 4.41
N VAL A 32 0.05 -20.55 4.58
CA VAL A 32 -0.70 -21.62 3.89
C VAL A 32 -2.15 -21.64 4.36
N ASN A 33 -2.42 -21.54 5.66
CA ASN A 33 -3.78 -21.49 6.19
C ASN A 33 -4.53 -20.24 5.73
N LEU A 34 -3.85 -19.08 5.65
CA LEU A 34 -4.43 -17.86 5.13
C LEU A 34 -4.78 -18.01 3.65
N ALA A 35 -3.89 -18.60 2.84
CA ALA A 35 -4.14 -18.88 1.43
C ALA A 35 -5.33 -19.84 1.23
N LEU A 36 -5.41 -20.90 2.04
CA LEU A 36 -6.54 -21.86 2.03
C LEU A 36 -7.86 -21.19 2.46
N LEU A 37 -7.83 -20.34 3.49
CA LEU A 37 -8.98 -19.54 3.92
C LEU A 37 -9.44 -18.60 2.79
N TRP A 38 -8.49 -18.02 2.07
CA TRP A 38 -8.76 -17.14 0.95
C TRP A 38 -9.35 -17.88 -0.24
N LEU A 39 -8.80 -19.06 -0.57
CA LEU A 39 -9.30 -19.91 -1.65
C LEU A 39 -10.73 -20.39 -1.35
N SER A 40 -11.00 -20.77 -0.09
CA SER A 40 -12.35 -21.13 0.35
C SER A 40 -13.30 -19.92 0.33
N ALA A 41 -12.83 -18.72 0.64
CA ALA A 41 -13.63 -17.50 0.49
C ALA A 41 -13.99 -17.21 -0.98
N ILE A 42 -13.04 -17.42 -1.92
CA ILE A 42 -13.31 -17.31 -3.36
C ILE A 42 -14.35 -18.34 -3.79
N TRP A 43 -14.29 -19.56 -3.27
CA TRP A 43 -15.25 -20.61 -3.61
C TRP A 43 -16.66 -20.36 -3.04
N LEU A 44 -16.74 -19.87 -1.79
CA LEU A 44 -18.00 -19.69 -1.07
C LEU A 44 -18.72 -18.39 -1.41
N PHE A 45 -17.96 -17.29 -1.55
CA PHE A 45 -18.51 -15.96 -1.82
C PHE A 45 -18.35 -15.54 -3.28
N GLY A 46 -17.42 -16.14 -4.04
CA GLY A 46 -17.17 -15.83 -5.44
C GLY A 46 -16.29 -14.58 -5.62
N TYR A 47 -16.72 -13.72 -6.54
CA TYR A 47 -16.07 -12.45 -6.91
C TYR A 47 -15.77 -11.45 -5.76
N PRO A 48 -16.58 -11.31 -4.70
CA PRO A 48 -16.33 -10.35 -3.62
C PRO A 48 -14.98 -10.57 -2.93
N ALA A 49 -14.54 -11.83 -2.80
CA ALA A 49 -13.25 -12.17 -2.20
C ALA A 49 -12.06 -11.69 -3.03
N LEU A 50 -12.22 -11.55 -4.36
CA LEU A 50 -11.21 -10.99 -5.27
C LEU A 50 -11.30 -9.47 -5.40
N ILE A 51 -12.52 -8.90 -5.32
CA ILE A 51 -12.75 -7.47 -5.51
C ILE A 51 -12.23 -6.65 -4.33
N VAL A 52 -12.48 -7.09 -3.09
CA VAL A 52 -12.03 -6.39 -1.88
C VAL A 52 -10.50 -6.13 -1.88
N PRO A 53 -9.63 -7.14 -2.06
CA PRO A 53 -8.18 -6.93 -2.09
C PRO A 53 -7.73 -6.12 -3.31
N ALA A 54 -8.39 -6.27 -4.47
CA ALA A 54 -8.07 -5.50 -5.66
C ALA A 54 -8.35 -3.99 -5.47
N VAL A 55 -9.50 -3.66 -4.85
CA VAL A 55 -9.86 -2.27 -4.53
C VAL A 55 -8.89 -1.69 -3.51
N LEU A 56 -8.53 -2.44 -2.47
CA LEU A 56 -7.53 -2.00 -1.48
C LEU A 56 -6.16 -1.75 -2.12
N ALA A 57 -5.71 -2.64 -3.01
CA ALA A 57 -4.47 -2.46 -3.75
C ALA A 57 -4.51 -1.23 -4.66
N ALA A 58 -5.63 -1.02 -5.38
CA ALA A 58 -5.81 0.16 -6.23
C ALA A 58 -5.76 1.46 -5.43
N ILE A 59 -6.43 1.53 -4.27
CA ILE A 59 -6.37 2.68 -3.36
C ILE A 59 -4.94 2.93 -2.90
N GLY A 60 -4.20 1.87 -2.53
CA GLY A 60 -2.81 1.97 -2.09
C GLY A 60 -1.88 2.52 -3.17
N ILE A 61 -2.00 2.02 -4.41
CA ILE A 61 -1.21 2.49 -5.55
C ILE A 61 -1.56 3.94 -5.88
N LEU A 62 -2.85 4.28 -5.86
CA LEU A 62 -3.31 5.65 -6.10
C LEU A 62 -2.77 6.60 -5.02
N ALA A 63 -2.81 6.21 -3.75
CA ALA A 63 -2.21 6.98 -2.67
C ALA A 63 -0.70 7.15 -2.83
N LEU A 64 0.01 6.09 -3.24
CA LEU A 64 1.44 6.13 -3.51
C LEU A 64 1.77 7.11 -4.64
N LEU A 65 1.02 7.05 -5.74
CA LEU A 65 1.14 7.99 -6.86
C LEU A 65 0.90 9.43 -6.39
N VAL A 66 -0.18 9.67 -5.64
CA VAL A 66 -0.48 11.00 -5.09
C VAL A 66 0.65 11.52 -4.21
N ILE A 67 1.21 10.68 -3.34
CA ILE A 67 2.33 11.08 -2.47
C ILE A 67 3.56 11.45 -3.31
N MET A 68 3.90 10.63 -4.31
CA MET A 68 5.03 10.88 -5.19
C MET A 68 4.85 12.16 -6.00
N THR A 69 3.66 12.39 -6.56
CA THR A 69 3.37 13.57 -7.39
C THR A 69 3.16 14.85 -6.57
N ALA A 70 2.60 14.76 -5.36
CA ALA A 70 2.42 15.93 -4.48
C ALA A 70 3.76 16.51 -3.99
N GLY A 71 4.83 15.70 -3.92
CA GLY A 71 6.18 16.19 -3.67
C GLY A 71 6.68 17.13 -4.78
N ASP A 72 6.35 16.83 -6.03
CA ASP A 72 6.74 17.60 -7.21
C ASP A 72 5.94 18.90 -7.34
N LEU A 73 4.63 18.86 -7.06
CA LEU A 73 3.76 20.06 -7.01
C LEU A 73 4.15 21.07 -5.91
N ARG A 74 4.88 20.63 -4.88
CA ARG A 74 5.35 21.48 -3.78
C ARG A 74 6.77 22.02 -3.99
N ALA A 75 7.48 21.56 -5.01
CA ALA A 75 8.70 22.21 -5.44
C ALA A 75 8.30 23.60 -6.00
N PRO A 76 8.73 24.71 -5.39
CA PRO A 76 8.46 26.02 -5.96
C PRO A 76 9.09 26.01 -7.34
N ALA A 77 8.28 26.26 -8.37
CA ALA A 77 8.77 26.52 -9.71
C ALA A 77 9.86 27.59 -9.57
N THR A 78 11.12 27.17 -9.64
CA THR A 78 12.26 28.05 -9.56
C THR A 78 12.09 29.02 -10.70
N ALA A 79 11.79 30.26 -10.32
CA ALA A 79 11.60 31.37 -11.25
C ALA A 79 12.74 31.36 -12.28
N PRO A 80 12.47 31.69 -13.55
CA PRO A 80 13.49 31.68 -14.59
C PRO A 80 14.64 32.58 -14.15
N SER A 81 15.83 31.99 -13.99
CA SER A 81 17.06 32.71 -13.64
C SER A 81 17.35 33.79 -14.70
N PRO A 82 17.40 35.08 -14.36
CA PRO A 82 17.74 36.13 -15.30
C PRO A 82 19.27 36.20 -15.45
N GLN A 83 19.86 35.28 -16.22
CA GLN A 83 21.31 35.26 -16.46
C GLN A 83 21.60 34.86 -17.92
N GLN A 84 21.19 35.69 -18.89
CA GLN A 84 21.78 35.61 -20.24
C GLN A 84 21.65 36.93 -21.02
N GLY A 85 22.32 37.99 -20.52
CA GLY A 85 22.32 39.29 -21.21
C GLY A 85 23.55 40.18 -21.00
N SER A 86 24.55 39.80 -20.20
CA SER A 86 25.65 40.71 -19.81
C SER A 86 27.06 40.19 -20.15
N ARG A 87 27.22 39.47 -21.26
CA ARG A 87 28.52 39.01 -21.78
C ARG A 87 28.94 39.65 -23.12
N ALA A 88 28.38 40.80 -23.47
CA ALA A 88 28.62 41.46 -24.76
C ALA A 88 29.23 42.87 -24.70
N ARG A 89 29.79 43.31 -23.56
CA ARG A 89 30.29 44.71 -23.45
C ARG A 89 31.47 44.90 -22.49
N SER A 90 32.62 44.33 -22.82
CA SER A 90 33.91 44.83 -22.31
C SER A 90 35.05 44.33 -23.20
N GLY A 91 35.04 44.79 -24.45
CA GLY A 91 36.18 44.76 -25.35
C GLY A 91 36.31 46.15 -25.95
N CYS A 92 37.15 46.97 -25.33
CA CYS A 92 37.86 48.14 -25.86
C CYS A 92 38.81 48.61 -24.77
#